data_AF-A0AAJ0HKH7-F1
#
_entry.id   AF-A0AAJ0HKH7-F1
#
_cell.length_a   1.000
_cell.length_b   1.000
_cell.length_c   1.000
_cell.angle_alpha   90.00
_cell.angle_beta   90.00
_cell.angle_gamma   90.00
#
_symmetry.space_group_name_H-M   'P 1'
#
loop_
_entity.id
_entity.type
_entity.pdbx_description
1 polymer ?
#
loop_
_entity_poly.entity_id
_entity_poly.type
_entity_poly.pdbx_seq_one_letter_code
_entity_poly.pdbx_strand_id
1 'polypeptide(L)'
;MPSTGELILQHSLNILDNPKYVSYTDKSWARAYEPMQSLSVHSVVDQEGISHATFDPAFLPLCEDEEEKRVSEPAHPPNNRFWRLESESDVEHWWHTEISDIVLSAWAQFPAIVQTCHTKPLRDVNISENVDSTYGVYIGNQRFPVAIGEMKRNLINDREWQSGNLGTAQQKLARELRG
;
A
#
# COMPACT_ATOMS: atom_id res chain seq x y z
N MET A 1 -24.60 8.15 6.79
CA MET A 1 -23.45 7.36 6.30
C MET A 1 -22.23 7.86 7.04
N PRO A 2 -21.30 6.97 7.45
CA PRO A 2 -20.08 7.43 8.09
C PRO A 2 -19.25 8.27 7.12
N SER A 3 -18.44 9.17 7.66
CA SER A 3 -17.44 9.88 6.88
C SER A 3 -16.24 8.99 6.60
N THR A 4 -15.46 9.34 5.58
CA THR A 4 -14.21 8.65 5.27
C THR A 4 -13.24 8.72 6.46
N GLY A 5 -13.13 9.89 7.10
CA GLY A 5 -12.28 10.07 8.28
C GLY A 5 -12.68 9.16 9.45
N GLU A 6 -13.99 9.00 9.70
CA GLU A 6 -14.49 8.08 10.73
C GLU A 6 -14.08 6.63 10.46
N LEU A 7 -14.13 6.18 9.20
CA LEU A 7 -13.74 4.81 8.83
C LEU A 7 -12.23 4.59 8.80
N ILE A 8 -11.43 5.58 8.37
CA ILE A 8 -9.96 5.49 8.37
C ILE A 8 -9.40 5.30 9.79
N LEU A 9 -10.05 5.91 10.79
CA LEU A 9 -9.65 5.78 12.20
C LEU A 9 -10.10 4.46 12.85
N GLN A 10 -10.78 3.59 12.12
CA GLN A 10 -11.24 2.29 12.59
C GLN A 10 -10.38 1.16 12.01
N HIS A 11 -10.18 0.12 12.81
CA HIS A 11 -9.67 -1.14 12.28
C HIS A 11 -10.80 -1.94 11.62
N SER A 12 -10.48 -2.70 10.58
CA SER A 12 -11.41 -3.67 10.01
C SER A 12 -11.90 -4.63 11.10
N LEU A 13 -13.21 -4.85 11.13
CA LEU A 13 -13.87 -5.79 12.04
C LEU A 13 -13.99 -7.19 11.43
N ASN A 14 -13.60 -7.37 10.17
CA ASN A 14 -13.69 -8.64 9.48
C ASN A 14 -12.62 -9.61 9.99
N ILE A 15 -13.02 -10.88 10.15
CA ILE A 15 -12.13 -11.92 10.66
C ILE A 15 -11.10 -12.27 9.59
N LEU A 16 -9.82 -12.24 9.97
CA LEU A 16 -8.70 -12.52 9.08
C LEU A 16 -7.90 -13.72 9.60
N ASP A 17 -7.79 -14.74 8.75
CA ASP A 17 -6.90 -15.88 8.93
C ASP A 17 -5.71 -15.76 7.98
N ASN A 18 -4.50 -15.71 8.53
CA ASN A 18 -3.24 -15.63 7.78
C ASN A 18 -2.45 -16.94 7.98
N PRO A 19 -2.56 -17.94 7.07
CA PRO A 19 -1.88 -19.24 7.19
C PRO A 19 -0.35 -19.18 7.02
N LYS A 20 0.26 -17.99 7.00
CA LYS A 20 1.71 -17.73 6.93
C LYS A 20 2.46 -18.27 5.70
N TYR A 21 1.78 -18.65 4.60
CA TYR A 21 2.52 -18.93 3.36
C TYR A 21 3.24 -17.68 2.86
N VAL A 22 4.39 -17.88 2.23
CA VAL A 22 5.32 -16.82 1.86
C VAL A 22 5.37 -16.73 0.34
N SER A 23 5.27 -15.50 -0.16
CA SER A 23 5.45 -15.20 -1.58
C SER A 23 6.92 -15.24 -2.01
N TYR A 24 7.18 -15.33 -3.31
CA TYR A 24 8.54 -15.30 -3.87
C TYR A 24 8.83 -13.96 -4.55
N THR A 25 10.10 -13.53 -4.50
CA THR A 25 10.63 -12.31 -5.12
C THR A 25 12.01 -12.59 -5.71
N ASP A 26 12.21 -12.31 -7.00
CA ASP A 26 13.48 -12.40 -7.74
C ASP A 26 13.32 -11.94 -9.19
N LYS A 27 12.66 -10.80 -9.40
CA LYS A 27 12.49 -10.23 -10.75
C LYS A 27 13.88 -9.94 -11.35
N SER A 28 14.14 -10.46 -12.55
CA SER A 28 15.47 -10.39 -13.17
C SER A 28 15.95 -8.95 -13.39
N TRP A 29 15.04 -8.05 -13.76
CA TRP A 29 15.33 -6.62 -13.93
C TRP A 29 15.73 -5.95 -12.60
N ALA A 30 15.20 -6.40 -11.47
CA ALA A 30 15.46 -5.78 -10.16
C ALA A 30 16.92 -6.01 -9.71
N ARG A 31 17.59 -7.03 -10.27
CA ARG A 31 19.01 -7.31 -9.99
C ARG A 31 19.96 -6.22 -10.49
N ALA A 32 19.51 -5.34 -11.38
CA ALA A 32 20.28 -4.20 -11.85
C ALA A 32 20.40 -3.08 -10.78
N TYR A 33 19.52 -3.08 -9.77
CA TYR A 33 19.58 -2.12 -8.68
C TYR A 33 20.55 -2.59 -7.59
N GLU A 34 21.38 -1.66 -7.12
CA GLU A 34 22.26 -1.88 -5.98
C GLU A 34 21.46 -2.30 -4.72
N PRO A 35 22.01 -3.20 -3.88
CA PRO A 35 21.37 -3.56 -2.62
C PRO A 35 21.14 -2.34 -1.73
N MET A 36 20.05 -2.38 -0.96
CA MET A 36 19.67 -1.28 -0.08
C MET A 36 20.60 -1.24 1.13
N GLN A 37 21.29 -0.11 1.31
CA GLN A 37 22.27 0.09 2.39
C GLN A 37 21.70 0.86 3.58
N SER A 38 20.61 1.60 3.39
CA SER A 38 19.99 2.41 4.44
C SER A 38 18.48 2.42 4.24
N LEU A 39 17.76 2.16 5.32
CA LEU A 39 16.30 2.14 5.38
C LEU A 39 15.83 3.23 6.34
N SER A 40 14.93 4.08 5.88
CA SER A 40 14.15 4.96 6.77
C SER A 40 12.86 4.23 7.09
N VAL A 41 12.73 3.77 8.33
CA VAL A 41 11.59 2.97 8.79
C VAL A 41 10.70 3.83 9.68
N HIS A 42 9.44 3.97 9.27
CA HIS A 42 8.43 4.77 9.98
C HIS A 42 7.36 3.89 10.65
N SER A 43 7.60 2.58 10.71
CA SER A 43 6.75 1.62 11.41
C SER A 43 7.60 0.67 12.24
N VAL A 44 7.34 0.61 13.55
CA VAL A 44 8.11 -0.21 14.51
C VAL A 44 7.15 -1.09 15.28
N VAL A 45 7.52 -2.35 15.44
CA VAL A 45 6.84 -3.28 16.33
C VAL A 45 7.68 -3.36 17.60
N ASP A 46 7.10 -2.97 18.72
CA ASP A 46 7.83 -2.99 20.00
C ASP A 46 7.97 -4.40 20.58
N GLN A 47 8.59 -4.50 21.76
CA GLN A 47 8.83 -5.78 22.44
C GLN A 47 7.53 -6.48 22.87
N GLU A 48 6.42 -5.75 22.97
CA GLU A 48 5.10 -6.26 23.34
C GLU A 48 4.29 -6.70 22.09
N GLY A 49 4.83 -6.48 20.89
CA GLY A 49 4.17 -6.79 19.63
C GLY A 49 3.21 -5.69 19.14
N ILE A 50 3.24 -4.51 19.76
CA ILE A 50 2.40 -3.37 19.36
C ILE A 50 3.06 -2.65 18.19
N SER A 51 2.27 -2.39 17.15
CA SER A 51 2.71 -1.62 15.97
C SER A 51 2.56 -0.13 16.22
N HIS A 52 3.65 0.61 16.07
CA HIS A 52 3.72 2.06 16.12
C HIS A 52 4.05 2.61 14.74
N ALA A 53 3.34 3.63 14.30
CA ALA A 53 3.53 4.24 12.99
C ALA A 53 3.81 5.75 13.17
N THR A 54 4.99 6.20 12.79
CA THR A 54 5.46 7.59 12.92
C THR A 54 5.73 8.19 11.54
N PHE A 55 4.65 8.34 10.79
CA PHE A 55 4.69 8.87 9.43
C PHE A 55 4.64 10.40 9.35
N ASP A 56 4.30 11.10 10.44
CA ASP A 56 4.26 12.57 10.50
C ASP A 56 5.53 13.26 9.96
N PRO A 57 6.77 12.82 10.27
CA PRO A 57 7.97 13.44 9.68
C PRO A 57 8.22 13.02 8.23
N ALA A 58 7.60 11.94 7.74
CA ALA A 58 7.77 11.45 6.38
C ALA A 58 6.81 12.13 5.39
N PHE A 59 5.67 12.62 5.88
CA PHE A 59 4.65 13.28 5.07
C PHE A 59 4.64 14.78 5.30
N LEU A 60 4.05 15.50 4.34
CA LEU A 60 3.74 16.91 4.53
C LEU A 60 2.61 17.03 5.57
N PRO A 61 2.56 18.14 6.34
CA PRO A 61 1.41 18.41 7.18
C PRO A 61 0.13 18.39 6.36
N LEU A 62 -0.96 17.95 6.97
CA LEU A 62 -2.27 17.99 6.33
C LEU A 62 -2.59 19.45 5.95
N CYS A 63 -3.02 19.65 4.71
CA CYS A 63 -3.52 20.95 4.27
C CYS A 63 -5.01 21.10 4.56
N GLU A 64 -5.52 22.34 4.59
CA GLU A 64 -6.93 22.64 4.90
C GLU A 64 -7.91 21.84 4.01
N ASP A 65 -7.57 21.61 2.74
CA ASP A 65 -8.36 20.82 1.80
C ASP A 65 -8.43 19.32 2.18
N GLU A 66 -7.37 18.78 2.80
CA GLU A 66 -7.32 17.40 3.27
C GLU A 66 -8.21 17.19 4.50
N GLU A 67 -8.11 18.11 5.46
CA GLU A 67 -8.84 18.04 6.73
C GLU A 67 -10.31 18.44 6.63
N GLU A 68 -10.69 19.33 5.71
CA GLU A 68 -12.09 19.77 5.63
C GLU A 68 -12.89 19.05 4.54
N LYS A 69 -12.28 18.81 3.36
CA LYS A 69 -13.04 18.30 2.21
C LYS A 69 -12.97 16.78 2.14
N ARG A 70 -11.77 16.21 2.05
CA ARG A 70 -11.58 14.78 1.76
C ARG A 70 -12.08 13.86 2.87
N VAL A 71 -11.72 14.15 4.13
CA VAL A 71 -12.13 13.29 5.26
C VAL A 71 -13.64 13.33 5.52
N SER A 72 -14.32 14.39 5.07
CA SER A 72 -15.77 14.56 5.22
C SER A 72 -16.59 13.81 4.15
N GLU A 73 -15.94 13.32 3.08
CA GLU A 73 -16.61 12.58 2.01
C GLU A 73 -17.32 11.34 2.59
N PRO A 74 -18.53 11.03 2.09
CA PRO A 74 -19.27 9.87 2.54
C PRO A 74 -18.59 8.58 2.11
N ALA A 75 -18.48 7.64 3.04
CA ALA A 75 -17.89 6.32 2.79
C ALA A 75 -18.84 5.19 3.21
N HIS A 76 -18.62 4.01 2.65
CA HIS A 76 -19.31 2.80 3.07
C HIS A 76 -18.32 1.87 3.78
N PRO A 77 -18.69 1.29 4.92
CA PRO A 77 -17.85 0.27 5.54
C PRO A 77 -17.77 -0.96 4.64
N PRO A 78 -16.68 -1.74 4.73
CA PRO A 78 -16.59 -3.04 4.08
C PRO A 78 -17.74 -3.95 4.53
N ASN A 79 -18.25 -4.77 3.60
CA ASN A 79 -19.26 -5.77 3.95
C ASN A 79 -18.67 -6.83 4.89
N ASN A 80 -19.51 -7.38 5.77
CA ASN A 80 -19.11 -8.47 6.66
C ASN A 80 -18.64 -9.70 5.86
N ARG A 81 -17.42 -10.16 6.13
CA ARG A 81 -16.83 -11.34 5.48
C ARG A 81 -15.72 -11.97 6.33
N PHE A 82 -15.34 -13.18 5.92
CA PHE A 82 -14.17 -13.88 6.45
C PHE A 82 -13.07 -13.86 5.40
N TRP A 83 -11.87 -13.55 5.83
CA TRP A 83 -10.67 -13.57 5.00
C TRP A 83 -9.81 -14.76 5.36
N ARG A 84 -9.33 -15.47 4.34
CA ARG A 84 -8.26 -16.43 4.46
C ARG A 84 -7.22 -16.13 3.40
N LEU A 85 -6.07 -15.63 3.83
CA LEU A 85 -5.06 -15.09 2.92
C LEU A 85 -4.13 -16.22 2.47
N GLU A 86 -4.46 -16.96 1.41
CA GLU A 86 -3.62 -18.07 0.94
C GLU A 86 -2.61 -17.63 -0.11
N SER A 87 -3.03 -16.72 -1.00
CA SER A 87 -2.27 -16.20 -2.15
C SER A 87 -1.97 -14.69 -2.02
N GLU A 88 -1.14 -14.17 -2.92
CA GLU A 88 -0.94 -12.71 -3.07
C GLU A 88 -2.26 -12.02 -3.48
N SER A 89 -3.05 -12.62 -4.36
CA SER A 89 -4.35 -12.08 -4.80
C SER A 89 -5.36 -11.98 -3.66
N ASP A 90 -5.31 -12.87 -2.66
CA ASP A 90 -6.17 -12.75 -1.48
C ASP A 90 -5.77 -11.54 -0.63
N VAL A 91 -4.47 -11.27 -0.50
CA VAL A 91 -3.94 -10.09 0.21
C VAL A 91 -4.31 -8.81 -0.53
N GLU A 92 -4.18 -8.79 -1.85
CA GLU A 92 -4.56 -7.67 -2.71
C GLU A 92 -6.06 -7.37 -2.55
N HIS A 93 -6.91 -8.38 -2.66
CA HIS A 93 -8.36 -8.21 -2.49
C HIS A 93 -8.71 -7.71 -1.08
N TRP A 94 -8.06 -8.25 -0.04
CA TRP A 94 -8.22 -7.76 1.33
C TRP A 94 -7.81 -6.29 1.46
N TRP A 95 -6.64 -5.92 0.94
CA TRP A 95 -6.14 -4.55 0.96
C TRP A 95 -7.12 -3.59 0.28
N HIS A 96 -7.65 -3.97 -0.89
CA HIS A 96 -8.62 -3.13 -1.60
C HIS A 96 -9.88 -2.93 -0.78
N THR A 97 -10.52 -4.03 -0.40
CA THR A 97 -11.81 -3.99 0.30
C THR A 97 -11.74 -3.32 1.66
N GLU A 98 -10.70 -3.60 2.44
CA GLU A 98 -10.65 -3.20 3.86
C GLU A 98 -9.92 -1.88 4.08
N ILE A 99 -9.11 -1.42 3.12
CA ILE A 99 -8.25 -0.24 3.29
C ILE A 99 -8.39 0.71 2.09
N SER A 100 -8.00 0.27 0.90
CA SER A 100 -7.90 1.16 -0.27
C SER A 100 -9.23 1.79 -0.66
N ASP A 101 -10.33 1.04 -0.65
CA ASP A 101 -11.64 1.53 -1.08
C ASP A 101 -12.17 2.61 -0.14
N ILE A 102 -11.90 2.47 1.16
CA ILE A 102 -12.21 3.48 2.18
C ILE A 102 -11.38 4.73 1.89
N VAL A 103 -10.05 4.60 1.71
CA VAL A 103 -9.20 5.75 1.41
C VAL A 103 -9.60 6.42 0.09
N LEU A 104 -9.93 5.65 -0.95
CA LEU A 104 -10.35 6.18 -2.25
C LEU A 104 -11.63 6.99 -2.18
N SER A 105 -12.53 6.72 -1.23
CA SER A 105 -13.74 7.54 -1.06
C SER A 105 -13.43 8.99 -0.69
N ALA A 106 -12.35 9.25 0.08
CA ALA A 106 -11.84 10.61 0.34
C ALA A 106 -11.32 11.32 -0.92
N TRP A 107 -10.95 10.54 -1.95
CA TRP A 107 -10.42 11.03 -3.21
C TRP A 107 -11.41 10.83 -4.36
N ALA A 108 -12.72 10.73 -4.07
CA ALA A 108 -13.73 10.59 -5.12
C ALA A 108 -13.89 11.87 -5.95
N GLN A 109 -13.61 13.04 -5.36
CA GLN A 109 -13.88 14.35 -5.98
C GLN A 109 -12.69 15.30 -6.03
N PHE A 110 -11.81 15.32 -5.01
CA PHE A 110 -10.87 16.43 -4.78
C PHE A 110 -9.36 16.06 -4.80
N PRO A 111 -8.74 15.77 -5.95
CA PRO A 111 -9.33 15.37 -7.21
C PRO A 111 -9.71 13.88 -7.19
N ALA A 112 -10.53 13.47 -8.16
CA ALA A 112 -10.85 12.06 -8.39
C ALA A 112 -9.58 11.22 -8.66
N ILE A 113 -9.29 10.25 -7.80
CA ILE A 113 -8.24 9.25 -8.04
C ILE A 113 -8.86 8.01 -8.68
N VAL A 114 -8.24 7.55 -9.77
CA VAL A 114 -8.61 6.33 -10.48
C VAL A 114 -7.58 5.24 -10.17
N GLN A 115 -8.07 4.13 -9.62
CA GLN A 115 -7.32 2.90 -9.45
C GLN A 115 -7.43 2.02 -10.71
N THR A 116 -6.33 1.39 -11.11
CA THR A 116 -6.33 0.26 -12.06
C THR A 116 -5.41 -0.86 -11.56
N CYS A 117 -5.87 -2.11 -11.67
CA CYS A 117 -5.14 -3.31 -11.23
C CYS A 117 -4.47 -4.06 -12.39
N HIS A 118 -3.33 -4.68 -12.12
CA HIS A 118 -2.56 -5.50 -13.07
C HIS A 118 -2.34 -4.80 -14.42
N THR A 119 -2.02 -3.50 -14.35
CA THR A 119 -1.77 -2.66 -15.53
C THR A 119 -0.30 -2.27 -15.61
N LYS A 120 0.15 -1.88 -16.81
CA LYS A 120 1.45 -1.23 -16.96
C LYS A 120 1.47 0.09 -16.20
N PRO A 121 2.61 0.47 -15.60
CA PRO A 121 2.77 1.77 -14.97
C PRO A 121 2.45 2.93 -15.92
N LEU A 122 1.94 4.03 -15.34
CA LEU A 122 1.57 5.26 -16.06
C LEU A 122 2.83 6.06 -16.43
N ARG A 123 3.59 5.60 -17.42
CA ARG A 123 4.72 6.34 -18.01
C ARG A 123 4.73 6.20 -19.53
N ASP A 124 5.24 7.22 -20.22
CA ASP A 124 5.49 7.21 -21.67
C ASP A 124 6.62 6.24 -22.09
N VAL A 125 7.34 5.69 -21.11
CA VAL A 125 8.38 4.68 -21.33
C VAL A 125 7.76 3.29 -21.27
N ASN A 126 8.00 2.48 -22.31
CA ASN A 126 7.50 1.12 -22.37
C ASN A 126 8.16 0.24 -21.29
N ILE A 127 7.51 0.13 -20.14
CA ILE A 127 7.86 -0.82 -19.08
C ILE A 127 7.16 -2.15 -19.42
N SER A 128 7.91 -3.24 -19.47
CA SER A 128 7.38 -4.59 -19.77
C SER A 128 6.52 -5.15 -18.64
N GLU A 129 6.75 -4.66 -17.43
CA GLU A 129 6.21 -5.21 -16.20
C GLU A 129 4.86 -4.60 -15.86
N ASN A 130 3.94 -5.46 -15.44
CA ASN A 130 2.71 -5.03 -14.78
C ASN A 130 2.98 -4.84 -13.30
N VAL A 131 2.21 -3.92 -12.71
CA VAL A 131 2.16 -3.71 -11.26
C VAL A 131 0.77 -4.09 -10.77
N ASP A 132 0.69 -4.58 -9.53
CA ASP A 132 -0.58 -5.08 -8.98
C ASP A 132 -1.62 -3.96 -8.93
N SER A 133 -1.22 -2.76 -8.51
CA SER A 133 -2.13 -1.60 -8.45
C SER A 133 -1.46 -0.30 -8.86
N THR A 134 -2.23 0.56 -9.54
CA THR A 134 -1.85 1.94 -9.85
C THR A 134 -2.97 2.89 -9.47
N TYR A 135 -2.60 4.00 -8.85
CA TYR A 135 -3.49 5.09 -8.47
C TYR A 135 -3.05 6.32 -9.24
N GLY A 136 -3.97 6.99 -9.93
CA GLY A 136 -3.61 8.15 -10.72
C GLY A 136 -4.74 9.16 -10.84
N VAL A 137 -4.36 10.41 -11.06
CA VAL A 137 -5.28 11.53 -11.28
C VAL A 137 -5.27 11.92 -12.76
N TYR A 138 -6.42 12.32 -13.28
CA TYR A 138 -6.50 12.93 -14.61
C TYR A 138 -6.36 14.45 -14.50
N ILE A 139 -5.39 15.03 -15.21
CA ILE A 139 -5.27 16.48 -15.39
C ILE A 139 -5.43 16.74 -16.89
N GLY A 140 -6.59 17.29 -17.27
CA GLY A 140 -7.03 17.29 -18.66
C GLY A 140 -7.24 15.86 -19.18
N ASN A 141 -6.65 15.53 -20.33
CA ASN A 141 -6.75 14.20 -20.93
C ASN A 141 -5.58 13.28 -20.57
N GLN A 142 -4.71 13.68 -19.65
CA GLN A 142 -3.50 12.96 -19.29
C GLN A 142 -3.61 12.42 -17.87
N ARG A 143 -3.26 11.15 -17.68
CA ARG A 143 -3.28 10.46 -16.38
C ARG A 143 -1.88 10.52 -15.76
N PHE A 144 -1.80 11.03 -14.55
CA PHE A 144 -0.56 11.15 -13.78
C PHE A 144 -0.57 10.15 -12.63
N PRO A 145 0.51 9.35 -12.44
CA PRO A 145 0.60 8.43 -11.31
C PRO A 145 0.74 9.20 -9.99
N VAL A 146 -0.04 8.77 -8.99
CA VAL A 146 0.05 9.23 -7.60
C VAL A 146 0.75 8.18 -6.76
N ALA A 147 0.34 6.92 -6.90
CA ALA A 147 0.93 5.79 -6.18
C ALA A 147 0.90 4.51 -7.04
N ILE A 148 1.82 3.60 -6.74
CA ILE A 148 1.90 2.25 -7.31
C ILE A 148 2.00 1.28 -6.14
N GLY A 149 1.26 0.18 -6.21
CA GLY A 149 1.29 -0.88 -5.21
C GLY A 149 1.76 -2.18 -5.83
N GLU A 150 2.62 -2.89 -5.11
CA GLU A 150 2.97 -4.29 -5.34
C GLU A 150 2.66 -5.05 -4.05
N MET A 151 2.00 -6.19 -4.17
CA MET A 151 1.59 -7.02 -3.05
C MET A 151 2.55 -8.18 -2.89
N LYS A 152 3.09 -8.29 -1.67
CA LYS A 152 3.91 -9.42 -1.27
C LYS A 152 3.45 -9.97 0.05
N ARG A 153 3.45 -11.29 0.15
CA ARG A 153 2.95 -12.01 1.30
C ARG A 153 4.09 -12.53 2.17
N ASN A 154 4.04 -12.14 3.45
CA ASN A 154 4.90 -12.64 4.55
C ASN A 154 6.41 -12.65 4.23
N LEU A 155 6.88 -11.71 3.40
CA LEU A 155 8.29 -11.58 3.04
C LEU A 155 9.11 -10.72 4.01
N ILE A 156 8.44 -9.86 4.78
CA ILE A 156 9.09 -8.94 5.70
C ILE A 156 9.24 -9.63 7.06
N ASN A 157 10.48 -9.87 7.48
CA ASN A 157 10.84 -10.04 8.88
C ASN A 157 10.98 -8.66 9.51
N ASP A 158 10.16 -8.39 10.53
CA ASP A 158 10.07 -7.12 11.25
C ASP A 158 11.41 -6.68 11.85
N ARG A 159 12.14 -7.58 12.50
CA ARG A 159 13.44 -7.28 13.13
C ARG A 159 14.51 -6.92 12.10
N GLU A 160 14.59 -7.68 11.02
CA GLU A 160 15.54 -7.39 9.93
C GLU A 160 15.19 -6.06 9.24
N TRP A 161 13.91 -5.82 9.00
CA TRP A 161 13.43 -4.60 8.35
C TRP A 161 13.71 -3.35 9.20
N GLN A 162 13.35 -3.40 10.49
CA GLN A 162 13.52 -2.28 11.43
C GLN A 162 14.98 -2.01 11.78
N SER A 163 15.84 -3.04 11.81
CA SER A 163 17.29 -2.86 12.05
C SER A 163 18.07 -2.42 10.80
N GLY A 164 17.44 -2.44 9.63
CA GLY A 164 18.08 -2.18 8.34
C GLY A 164 19.01 -3.30 7.86
N ASN A 165 19.12 -4.40 8.61
CA ASN A 165 19.94 -5.56 8.26
C ASN A 165 19.10 -6.59 7.50
N LEU A 166 18.83 -6.30 6.23
CA LEU A 166 17.95 -7.13 5.40
C LEU A 166 18.62 -8.44 4.96
N GLY A 167 17.96 -9.58 5.20
CA GLY A 167 18.33 -10.85 4.58
C GLY A 167 18.09 -10.89 3.06
N THR A 168 18.50 -11.99 2.42
CA THR A 168 18.49 -12.14 0.95
C THR A 168 17.11 -11.89 0.33
N ALA A 169 16.04 -12.40 0.92
CA ALA A 169 14.68 -12.23 0.39
C ALA A 169 14.21 -10.77 0.49
N GLN A 170 14.45 -10.12 1.62
CA GLN A 170 14.10 -8.71 1.82
C GLN A 170 14.96 -7.76 0.99
N GLN A 171 16.22 -8.10 0.71
CA GLN A 171 17.04 -7.34 -0.25
C GLN A 171 16.49 -7.43 -1.68
N LYS A 172 16.02 -8.60 -2.11
CA LYS A 172 15.34 -8.75 -3.41
C LYS A 172 14.07 -7.91 -3.47
N LEU A 173 13.24 -7.98 -2.42
CA LEU A 173 12.05 -7.15 -2.28
C LEU A 173 12.37 -5.64 -2.33
N ALA A 174 13.36 -5.19 -1.56
CA ALA A 174 13.77 -3.79 -1.50
C ALA A 174 14.25 -3.26 -2.86
N ARG A 175 14.88 -4.11 -3.69
CA ARG A 175 15.24 -3.77 -5.07
C ARG A 175 14.03 -3.69 -5.99
N GLU A 176 13.09 -4.62 -5.86
CA GLU A 176 11.83 -4.59 -6.61
C GLU A 176 11.03 -3.34 -6.31
N LEU A 177 10.95 -2.91 -5.04
CA LEU A 177 10.23 -1.68 -4.65
C LEU A 177 10.90 -0.38 -5.12
N ARG A 178 12.16 -0.43 -5.57
CA ARG A 178 12.91 0.75 -6.03
C ARG A 178 12.70 1.05 -7.52
N GLY A 179 12.47 0.02 -8.34
CA GLY A 179 12.37 0.15 -9.80
C GLY A 179 10.96 0.41 -10.28
#